data_AF-A0A1H3M9U3-F1
#
_entry.id   AF-A0A1H3M9U3-F1
#
_cell.length_a   1.000
_cell.length_b   1.000
_cell.length_c   1.000
_cell.angle_alpha   90.00
_cell.angle_beta   90.00
_cell.angle_gamma   90.00
#
_symmetry.space_group_name_H-M   'P 1'
#
loop_
_entity.id
_entity.type
_entity.pdbx_description
1 polymer ?
#
loop_
_entity_poly.entity_id
_entity_poly.type
_entity_poly.pdbx_seq_one_letter_code
_entity_poly.pdbx_strand_id
1 'polypeptide(L)'
;MNSGTRALLATAAAAAIAWSGWQWWRARGAADASAPAKAASASAAVATPPAAAPIAAASRPPDPAQIGYRQRRQDELRQRADAGDSRAACQLGVDLLRCADTSAAQQILAGAEQNASASLAPEQRAYMARMEDRAHQLIAECRGAQNDAWRQGNRYLRQAALAGEPEAMYRYARGDSVLLDYSHLATPEFDRWRAEAGNLLQLSFEAGYTPALFDLMTAYSDNSSPITGLIADDPTKARAMRLLVARLSGNPPDPPASRDAGLEPAAAALAAQWQRDYFAAVKTPLQRMPRVMPASFAALYAEDGGETPACSQ
;
A
#
# COMPACT_ATOMS: atom_id res chain seq x y z
N MET A 1 -31.13 -33.62 -38.24
CA MET A 1 -30.94 -33.31 -36.80
C MET A 1 -31.64 -32.01 -36.49
N ASN A 2 -32.72 -32.07 -35.69
CA ASN A 2 -33.56 -30.91 -35.38
C ASN A 2 -32.79 -29.88 -34.56
N SER A 3 -33.02 -28.59 -34.80
CA SER A 3 -32.37 -27.49 -34.08
C SER A 3 -32.51 -27.61 -32.56
N GLY A 4 -33.61 -28.19 -32.07
CA GLY A 4 -33.80 -28.50 -30.64
C GLY A 4 -32.80 -29.51 -30.06
N THR A 5 -32.39 -30.52 -30.84
CA THR A 5 -31.39 -31.50 -30.39
C THR A 5 -29.98 -30.92 -30.28
N ARG A 6 -29.65 -29.89 -31.08
CA ARG A 6 -28.35 -29.19 -30.98
C ARG A 6 -28.26 -28.28 -29.76
N ALA A 7 -29.36 -27.60 -29.41
CA ALA A 7 -29.44 -26.76 -28.23
C ALA A 7 -29.31 -27.57 -26.92
N LEU A 8 -29.97 -28.73 -26.86
CA LEU A 8 -29.88 -29.64 -25.70
C LEU A 8 -28.49 -30.25 -25.51
N LEU A 9 -27.76 -30.55 -26.60
CA LEU A 9 -26.41 -31.07 -26.49
C LEU A 9 -25.40 -29.99 -26.04
N ALA A 10 -25.59 -28.74 -26.47
CA ALA A 10 -24.72 -27.63 -26.08
C ALA A 10 -24.87 -27.28 -24.58
N THR A 11 -26.09 -27.29 -24.04
CA THR A 11 -26.32 -27.03 -22.62
C THR A 11 -25.81 -28.17 -21.72
N ALA A 12 -25.97 -29.42 -22.15
CA ALA A 12 -25.41 -30.57 -21.45
C ALA A 12 -23.86 -30.54 -21.39
N ALA A 13 -23.21 -30.13 -22.48
CA ALA A 13 -21.75 -30.00 -22.52
C ALA A 13 -21.25 -28.89 -21.58
N ALA A 14 -21.91 -27.73 -21.55
CA ALA A 14 -21.54 -26.63 -20.66
C ALA A 14 -21.68 -27.01 -19.17
N ALA A 15 -22.76 -27.73 -18.81
CA ALA A 15 -22.97 -28.21 -17.46
C ALA A 15 -21.91 -29.25 -17.02
N ALA A 16 -21.51 -30.14 -17.93
CA ALA A 16 -20.46 -31.12 -17.67
C ALA A 16 -19.08 -30.46 -17.44
N ILE A 17 -18.74 -29.41 -18.19
CA ILE A 17 -17.50 -28.65 -18.01
C ILE A 17 -17.50 -27.89 -16.68
N ALA A 18 -18.61 -27.24 -16.33
CA ALA A 18 -18.73 -26.54 -15.05
C ALA A 18 -18.63 -27.51 -13.86
N TRP A 19 -19.26 -28.69 -13.95
CA TRP A 19 -19.21 -29.69 -12.89
C TRP A 19 -17.82 -30.31 -12.74
N SER A 20 -17.14 -30.63 -13.84
CA SER A 20 -15.79 -31.19 -13.81
C SER A 20 -14.75 -30.18 -13.29
N GLY A 21 -14.88 -28.89 -13.63
CA GLY A 21 -14.06 -27.83 -13.04
C GLY A 21 -14.27 -27.68 -11.53
N TRP A 22 -15.51 -27.76 -11.07
CA TRP A 22 -15.84 -27.69 -9.64
C TRP A 22 -15.31 -28.91 -8.84
N GLN A 23 -15.43 -30.12 -9.41
CA GLN A 23 -14.87 -31.35 -8.84
C GLN A 23 -13.34 -31.26 -8.70
N TRP A 24 -12.66 -30.73 -9.72
CA TRP A 24 -11.20 -30.60 -9.71
C TRP A 24 -10.71 -29.56 -8.69
N TRP A 25 -11.45 -28.46 -8.53
CA TRP A 25 -11.16 -27.45 -7.49
C TRP A 25 -11.34 -28.02 -6.08
N ARG A 26 -12.40 -28.81 -5.84
CA ARG A 26 -12.60 -29.53 -4.56
C ARG A 26 -11.51 -30.55 -4.27
N ALA A 27 -11.02 -31.27 -5.28
CA ALA A 27 -9.96 -32.27 -5.10
C ALA A 27 -8.62 -31.63 -4.69
N ARG A 28 -8.34 -30.39 -5.10
CA ARG A 28 -7.14 -29.66 -4.66
C ARG A 28 -7.15 -29.30 -3.18
N GLY A 29 -8.31 -28.93 -2.62
CA GLY A 29 -8.43 -28.62 -1.19
C GLY A 29 -8.30 -29.84 -0.26
N ALA A 30 -8.48 -31.06 -0.78
CA ALA A 30 -8.37 -32.29 0.00
C ALA A 30 -6.96 -32.91 -0.01
N ALA A 31 -6.09 -32.53 -0.95
CA ALA A 31 -4.72 -33.05 -1.03
C ALA A 31 -3.80 -32.50 0.06
N ASP A 32 -4.10 -31.32 0.62
CA ASP A 32 -3.34 -30.73 1.74
C ASP A 32 -3.84 -31.20 3.12
N ALA A 33 -4.92 -31.99 3.17
CA ALA A 33 -5.58 -32.38 4.40
C ALA A 33 -5.92 -33.87 4.42
N SER A 34 -4.92 -34.76 4.27
CA SER A 34 -4.94 -36.14 4.81
C SER A 34 -3.66 -36.92 4.45
N ALA A 35 -2.63 -36.80 5.29
CA ALA A 35 -1.69 -37.89 5.49
C ALA A 35 -1.85 -38.38 6.95
N PRO A 36 -2.34 -39.60 7.20
CA PRO A 36 -2.39 -40.15 8.54
C PRO A 36 -0.97 -40.48 8.99
N ALA A 37 -0.50 -39.82 10.04
CA ALA A 37 0.76 -40.15 10.69
C ALA A 37 0.68 -41.57 11.28
N LYS A 38 1.28 -42.52 10.57
CA LYS A 38 1.53 -43.87 11.08
C LYS A 38 2.58 -43.75 12.19
N ALA A 39 2.15 -44.01 13.43
CA ALA A 39 3.02 -44.06 14.59
C ALA A 39 4.11 -45.12 14.38
N ALA A 40 5.34 -44.65 14.13
CA ALA A 40 6.55 -45.45 14.22
C ALA A 40 7.31 -44.96 15.45
N SER A 41 7.27 -45.77 16.52
CA SER A 41 8.18 -45.64 17.64
C SER A 41 9.60 -45.96 17.15
N ALA A 42 10.36 -44.91 16.83
CA ALA A 42 11.80 -44.98 16.68
C ALA A 42 12.41 -43.98 17.65
N SER A 43 13.10 -44.53 18.66
CA SER A 43 14.05 -43.78 19.48
C SER A 43 15.11 -43.20 18.54
N ALA A 44 15.08 -41.88 18.35
CA ALA A 44 16.10 -41.15 17.64
C ALA A 44 16.55 -40.00 18.54
N ALA A 45 17.84 -40.00 18.84
CA ALA A 45 18.54 -39.05 19.67
C ALA A 45 18.16 -37.60 19.31
N VAL A 46 18.02 -36.77 20.34
CA VAL A 46 17.85 -35.32 20.22
C VAL A 46 19.07 -34.76 19.50
N ALA A 47 18.96 -34.64 18.18
CA ALA A 47 19.83 -33.78 17.40
C ALA A 47 19.31 -32.37 17.57
N THR A 48 20.06 -31.57 18.32
CA THR A 48 19.87 -30.14 18.47
C THR A 48 19.66 -29.50 17.09
N PRO A 49 18.60 -28.69 16.87
CA PRO A 49 18.44 -27.96 15.62
C PRO A 49 19.69 -27.11 15.37
N PRO A 50 20.23 -27.05 14.14
CA PRO A 50 21.28 -26.07 13.83
C PRO A 50 20.72 -24.69 14.14
N ALA A 51 21.40 -23.98 15.04
CA ALA A 51 21.06 -22.61 15.40
C ALA A 51 20.90 -21.80 14.11
N ALA A 52 19.74 -21.16 13.96
CA ALA A 52 19.53 -20.16 12.94
C ALA A 52 20.72 -19.19 13.00
N ALA A 53 21.36 -18.95 11.85
CA ALA A 53 22.47 -18.02 11.77
C ALA A 53 22.02 -16.69 12.41
N PRO A 54 22.83 -16.09 13.30
CA PRO A 54 22.47 -14.84 13.92
C PRO A 54 22.24 -13.80 12.82
N ILE A 55 21.02 -13.28 12.75
CA ILE A 55 20.72 -12.07 11.98
C ILE A 55 21.73 -11.04 12.48
N ALA A 56 22.63 -10.63 11.59
CA ALA A 56 23.70 -9.70 11.94
C ALA A 56 23.09 -8.49 12.65
N ALA A 57 23.59 -8.19 13.85
CA ALA A 57 23.15 -7.04 14.62
C ALA A 57 23.21 -5.79 13.74
N ALA A 58 22.11 -5.04 13.70
CA ALA A 58 21.99 -3.84 12.90
C ALA A 58 23.19 -2.91 13.19
N SER A 59 23.99 -2.66 12.15
CA SER A 59 25.06 -1.67 12.17
C SER A 59 24.49 -0.35 12.69
N ARG A 60 25.28 0.38 13.50
CA ARG A 60 24.89 1.70 13.99
C ARG A 60 24.41 2.56 12.82
N PRO A 61 23.23 3.22 12.90
CA PRO A 61 22.74 4.05 11.81
C PRO A 61 23.80 5.08 11.45
N PRO A 62 24.16 5.23 10.16
CA PRO A 62 25.17 6.21 9.78
C PRO A 62 24.66 7.64 10.08
N ASP A 63 25.59 8.58 10.27
CA ASP A 63 25.24 9.98 10.56
C ASP A 63 24.64 10.64 9.30
N PRO A 64 23.39 11.18 9.37
CA PRO A 64 22.74 11.86 8.25
C PRO A 64 23.54 13.02 7.67
N ALA A 65 24.42 13.66 8.46
CA ALA A 65 25.23 14.80 8.02
C ALA A 65 26.40 14.41 7.11
N GLN A 66 26.70 13.12 6.93
CA GLN A 66 27.84 12.69 6.13
C GLN A 66 27.55 12.66 4.63
N ILE A 67 28.50 13.16 3.84
CA ILE A 67 28.50 13.02 2.38
C ILE A 67 28.38 11.52 2.02
N GLY A 68 27.43 11.19 1.15
CA GLY A 68 27.16 9.81 0.73
C GLY A 68 26.36 8.96 1.72
N TYR A 69 25.83 9.55 2.80
CA TYR A 69 24.93 8.87 3.76
C TYR A 69 23.79 8.13 3.04
N ARG A 70 23.08 8.82 2.13
CA ARG A 70 21.95 8.25 1.39
C ARG A 70 22.35 7.02 0.57
N GLN A 71 23.46 7.10 -0.17
CA GLN A 71 23.91 5.99 -0.99
C GLN A 71 24.22 4.75 -0.14
N ARG A 72 24.98 4.92 0.95
CA ARG A 72 25.28 3.81 1.88
C ARG A 72 24.02 3.20 2.50
N ARG A 73 23.06 4.04 2.88
CA ARG A 73 21.76 3.58 3.39
C ARG A 73 20.99 2.80 2.34
N GLN A 74 20.96 3.26 1.09
CA GLN A 74 20.30 2.55 -0.01
C GLN A 74 20.99 1.22 -0.31
N ASP A 75 22.31 1.15 -0.25
CA ASP A 75 23.07 -0.08 -0.46
C ASP A 75 22.77 -1.11 0.66
N GLU A 76 22.72 -0.67 1.92
CA GLU A 76 22.34 -1.52 3.06
C GLU A 76 20.89 -2.02 2.93
N LEU A 77 19.94 -1.11 2.64
CA LEU A 77 18.55 -1.48 2.44
C LEU A 77 18.39 -2.45 1.27
N ARG A 78 19.18 -2.27 0.21
CA ARG A 78 19.20 -3.17 -0.96
C ARG A 78 19.65 -4.57 -0.57
N GLN A 79 20.77 -4.68 0.14
CA GLN A 79 21.26 -5.98 0.61
C GLN A 79 20.21 -6.71 1.46
N ARG A 80 19.53 -6.01 2.36
CA ARG A 80 18.46 -6.57 3.19
C ARG A 80 17.22 -6.95 2.38
N ALA A 81 16.78 -6.07 1.48
CA ALA A 81 15.66 -6.31 0.59
C ALA A 81 15.88 -7.54 -0.30
N ASP A 82 17.08 -7.67 -0.86
CA ASP A 82 17.49 -8.82 -1.68
C ASP A 82 17.59 -10.12 -0.85
N ALA A 83 17.83 -10.01 0.46
CA ALA A 83 17.75 -11.11 1.42
C ALA A 83 16.33 -11.45 1.89
N GLY A 84 15.30 -10.75 1.38
CA GLY A 84 13.90 -11.01 1.69
C GLY A 84 13.32 -10.16 2.84
N ASP A 85 14.05 -9.16 3.34
CA ASP A 85 13.52 -8.21 4.32
C ASP A 85 12.51 -7.27 3.66
N SER A 86 11.23 -7.53 3.91
CA SER A 86 10.11 -6.82 3.31
C SER A 86 10.04 -5.35 3.73
N ARG A 87 10.39 -5.04 4.98
CA ARG A 87 10.46 -3.64 5.46
C ARG A 87 11.57 -2.88 4.78
N ALA A 88 12.75 -3.48 4.64
CA ALA A 88 13.85 -2.88 3.91
C ALA A 88 13.51 -2.66 2.43
N ALA A 89 12.83 -3.61 1.80
CA ALA A 89 12.33 -3.47 0.43
C ALA A 89 11.33 -2.31 0.30
N CYS A 90 10.38 -2.19 1.23
CA CYS A 90 9.41 -1.10 1.23
C CYS A 90 10.11 0.26 1.38
N GLN A 91 11.03 0.37 2.33
CA GLN A 91 11.75 1.60 2.62
C GLN A 91 12.67 2.01 1.45
N LEU A 92 13.39 1.05 0.85
CA LEU A 92 14.17 1.27 -0.36
C LEU A 92 13.30 1.69 -1.55
N GLY A 93 12.13 1.05 -1.72
CA GLY A 93 11.18 1.38 -2.77
C GLY A 93 10.74 2.84 -2.70
N VAL A 94 10.35 3.29 -1.50
CA VAL A 94 9.96 4.69 -1.25
C VAL A 94 11.14 5.65 -1.49
N ASP A 95 12.34 5.31 -0.99
CA ASP A 95 13.54 6.14 -1.16
C ASP A 95 13.95 6.32 -2.63
N LEU A 96 13.79 5.29 -3.46
CA LEU A 96 14.06 5.34 -4.90
C LEU A 96 13.00 6.17 -5.63
N LEU A 97 11.72 5.97 -5.29
CA LEU A 97 10.60 6.71 -5.91
C LEU A 97 10.63 8.20 -5.58
N ARG A 98 11.17 8.59 -4.42
CA ARG A 98 11.37 10.01 -4.06
C ARG A 98 12.17 10.78 -5.13
N CYS A 99 13.13 10.13 -5.79
CA CYS A 99 13.92 10.75 -6.86
C CYS A 99 13.43 10.42 -8.28
N ALA A 100 12.43 9.56 -8.42
CA ALA A 100 11.84 9.26 -9.72
C ALA A 100 11.02 10.44 -10.26
N ASP A 101 10.45 11.27 -9.38
CA ASP A 101 9.69 12.46 -9.74
C ASP A 101 10.05 13.64 -8.83
N THR A 102 10.77 14.61 -9.38
CA THR A 102 11.11 15.88 -8.70
C THR A 102 10.26 17.06 -9.20
N SER A 103 9.18 16.81 -9.95
CA SER A 103 8.38 17.86 -10.60
C SER A 103 7.78 18.84 -9.59
N ALA A 104 7.28 18.37 -8.45
CA ALA A 104 6.76 19.24 -7.39
C ALA A 104 7.83 20.21 -6.84
N ALA A 105 9.06 19.75 -6.66
CA ALA A 105 10.18 20.61 -6.25
C ALA A 105 10.52 21.63 -7.33
N GLN A 106 10.54 21.21 -8.60
CA GLN A 106 10.78 22.09 -9.74
C GLN A 106 9.68 23.17 -9.85
N GLN A 107 8.41 22.83 -9.60
CA GLN A 107 7.30 23.78 -9.60
C GLN A 107 7.43 24.83 -8.49
N ILE A 108 7.82 24.42 -7.27
CA ILE A 108 8.09 25.34 -6.17
C ILE A 108 9.19 26.35 -6.58
N LEU A 109 10.29 25.86 -7.13
CA LEU A 109 11.41 26.71 -7.54
C LEU A 109 11.09 27.60 -8.73
N ALA A 110 10.29 27.11 -9.69
CA ALA A 110 9.82 27.93 -10.82
C ALA A 110 8.91 29.09 -10.35
N GLY A 111 8.22 28.92 -9.23
CA GLY A 111 7.41 29.95 -8.59
C GLY A 111 8.14 30.83 -7.58
N ALA A 112 9.44 30.62 -7.34
CA ALA A 112 10.16 31.24 -6.22
C ALA A 112 10.09 32.78 -6.21
N GLU A 113 10.18 33.43 -7.38
CA GLU A 113 10.07 34.89 -7.48
C GLU A 113 8.69 35.41 -7.02
N GLN A 114 7.62 34.67 -7.33
CA GLN A 114 6.25 35.02 -6.90
C GLN A 114 6.05 34.72 -5.41
N ASN A 115 6.65 33.63 -4.93
CA ASN A 115 6.64 33.20 -3.54
C ASN A 115 7.44 34.13 -2.60
N ALA A 116 8.41 34.86 -3.15
CA ALA A 116 9.19 35.88 -2.45
C ALA A 116 8.51 37.27 -2.45
N SER A 117 7.30 37.42 -3.00
CA SER A 117 6.61 38.71 -3.11
C SER A 117 6.45 39.41 -1.76
N ALA A 118 6.69 40.73 -1.76
CA ALA A 118 6.44 41.60 -0.62
C ALA A 118 4.94 41.69 -0.26
N SER A 119 4.03 41.29 -1.16
CA SER A 119 2.58 41.28 -0.91
C SER A 119 2.11 40.16 0.03
N LEU A 120 2.93 39.14 0.27
CA LEU A 120 2.60 38.05 1.19
C LEU A 120 2.80 38.47 2.65
N ALA A 121 2.00 37.89 3.56
CA ALA A 121 2.23 38.06 4.99
C ALA A 121 3.61 37.50 5.40
N PRO A 122 4.29 38.06 6.42
CA PRO A 122 5.64 37.61 6.81
C PRO A 122 5.74 36.11 7.11
N GLU A 123 4.73 35.53 7.77
CA GLU A 123 4.69 34.10 8.09
C GLU A 123 4.57 33.22 6.84
N GLN A 124 3.74 33.62 5.88
CA GLN A 124 3.59 32.94 4.60
C GLN A 124 4.90 32.97 3.81
N ARG A 125 5.57 34.12 3.77
CA ARG A 125 6.87 34.26 3.10
C ARG A 125 7.94 33.37 3.74
N ALA A 126 7.99 33.31 5.07
CA ALA A 126 8.91 32.44 5.79
C ALA A 126 8.61 30.95 5.53
N TYR A 127 7.34 30.58 5.40
CA TYR A 127 6.95 29.23 5.02
C TYR A 127 7.38 28.88 3.59
N MET A 128 7.16 29.76 2.62
CA MET A 128 7.56 29.51 1.23
C MET A 128 9.09 29.43 1.08
N ALA A 129 9.85 30.28 1.78
CA ALA A 129 11.32 30.19 1.81
C ALA A 129 11.80 28.82 2.30
N ARG A 130 11.20 28.27 3.37
CA ARG A 130 11.53 26.90 3.83
C ARG A 130 11.19 25.84 2.78
N MET A 131 10.08 26.00 2.06
CA MET A 131 9.71 25.07 0.98
C MET A 131 10.70 25.14 -0.19
N GLU A 132 11.19 26.32 -0.54
CA GLU A 132 12.22 26.53 -1.56
C GLU A 132 13.56 25.89 -1.16
N ASP A 133 14.01 26.11 0.08
CA ASP A 133 15.23 25.48 0.61
C ASP A 133 15.15 23.95 0.53
N ARG A 134 13.99 23.37 0.89
CA ARG A 134 13.74 21.92 0.79
C ARG A 134 13.69 21.44 -0.64
N ALA A 135 13.10 22.21 -1.56
CA ALA A 135 13.08 21.88 -2.97
C ALA A 135 14.51 21.86 -3.56
N HIS A 136 15.35 22.83 -3.20
CA HIS A 136 16.76 22.84 -3.56
C HIS A 136 17.51 21.63 -2.99
N GLN A 137 17.29 21.30 -1.72
CA GLN A 137 17.88 20.13 -1.07
C GLN A 137 17.47 18.83 -1.78
N LEU A 138 16.18 18.63 -2.03
CA LEU A 138 15.67 17.44 -2.71
C LEU A 138 16.29 17.26 -4.10
N ILE A 139 16.36 18.33 -4.90
CA ILE A 139 16.98 18.29 -6.23
C ILE A 139 18.48 17.98 -6.13
N ALA A 140 19.18 18.57 -5.16
CA ALA A 140 20.60 18.29 -4.94
C ALA A 140 20.82 16.83 -4.53
N GLU A 141 20.00 16.29 -3.64
CA GLU A 141 20.09 14.91 -3.16
C GLU A 141 19.68 13.86 -4.20
N CYS A 142 18.84 14.24 -5.17
CA CYS A 142 18.45 13.40 -6.30
C CYS A 142 19.36 13.57 -7.53
N ARG A 143 20.38 14.44 -7.44
CA ARG A 143 21.36 14.62 -8.51
C ARG A 143 22.18 13.33 -8.68
N GLY A 144 22.09 12.72 -9.86
CA GLY A 144 22.76 11.45 -10.14
C GLY A 144 21.99 10.21 -9.67
N ALA A 145 20.72 10.37 -9.28
CA ALA A 145 19.82 9.22 -9.16
C ALA A 145 19.85 8.39 -10.45
N GLN A 146 19.83 7.06 -10.31
CA GLN A 146 19.93 6.17 -11.46
C GLN A 146 18.73 6.39 -12.40
N ASN A 147 18.96 6.32 -13.71
CA ASN A 147 17.92 6.51 -14.72
C ASN A 147 16.76 5.50 -14.59
N ASP A 148 16.95 4.39 -13.89
CA ASP A 148 15.96 3.35 -13.65
C ASP A 148 15.43 3.33 -12.20
N ALA A 149 15.68 4.40 -11.42
CA ALA A 149 15.21 4.51 -10.04
C ALA A 149 13.70 4.26 -9.89
N TRP A 150 12.90 4.72 -10.85
CA TRP A 150 11.48 4.41 -10.94
C TRP A 150 11.20 2.90 -10.98
N ARG A 151 11.84 2.19 -11.92
CA ARG A 151 11.61 0.75 -12.14
C ARG A 151 12.07 -0.06 -10.93
N GLN A 152 13.23 0.29 -10.37
CA GLN A 152 13.73 -0.34 -9.15
C GLN A 152 12.81 -0.04 -7.95
N GLY A 153 12.34 1.20 -7.82
CA GLY A 153 11.41 1.62 -6.77
C GLY A 153 10.08 0.86 -6.83
N ASN A 154 9.47 0.76 -8.02
CA ASN A 154 8.28 -0.05 -8.26
C ASN A 154 8.52 -1.53 -7.88
N ARG A 155 9.66 -2.10 -8.31
CA ARG A 155 10.01 -3.51 -8.03
C ARG A 155 10.07 -3.79 -6.53
N TYR A 156 10.82 -3.01 -5.77
CA TYR A 156 10.97 -3.24 -4.33
C TYR A 156 9.68 -2.94 -3.55
N LEU A 157 8.92 -1.93 -3.96
CA LEU A 157 7.63 -1.64 -3.35
C LEU A 157 6.64 -2.80 -3.56
N ARG A 158 6.58 -3.33 -4.79
CA ARG A 158 5.78 -4.53 -5.10
C ARG A 158 6.26 -5.75 -4.33
N GLN A 159 7.57 -5.98 -4.25
CA GLN A 159 8.14 -7.10 -3.50
C GLN A 159 7.70 -7.06 -2.04
N ALA A 160 7.79 -5.90 -1.39
CA ALA A 160 7.35 -5.74 -0.01
C ALA A 160 5.84 -5.93 0.16
N ALA A 161 5.04 -5.40 -0.78
CA ALA A 161 3.60 -5.56 -0.78
C ALA A 161 3.19 -7.04 -0.83
N LEU A 162 3.81 -7.81 -1.74
CA LEU A 162 3.56 -9.25 -1.88
C LEU A 162 4.09 -10.06 -0.69
N ALA A 163 5.05 -9.53 0.06
CA ALA A 163 5.60 -10.15 1.26
C ALA A 163 4.78 -9.90 2.54
N GLY A 164 3.69 -9.12 2.48
CA GLY A 164 2.83 -8.90 3.63
C GLY A 164 2.92 -7.52 4.29
N GLU A 165 3.77 -6.61 3.79
CA GLU A 165 3.97 -5.30 4.43
C GLU A 165 2.78 -4.36 4.18
N PRO A 166 2.00 -3.98 5.21
CA PRO A 166 0.73 -3.28 5.00
C PRO A 166 0.91 -1.89 4.35
N GLU A 167 1.95 -1.15 4.73
CA GLU A 167 2.26 0.14 4.11
C GLU A 167 2.70 -0.03 2.64
N ALA A 168 3.48 -1.07 2.33
CA ALA A 168 3.88 -1.35 0.96
C ALA A 168 2.68 -1.71 0.09
N MET A 169 1.77 -2.56 0.61
CA MET A 169 0.51 -2.90 -0.05
C MET A 169 -0.29 -1.65 -0.39
N TYR A 170 -0.46 -0.75 0.58
CA TYR A 170 -1.18 0.51 0.39
C TYR A 170 -0.52 1.39 -0.66
N ARG A 171 0.78 1.69 -0.52
CA ARG A 171 1.51 2.58 -1.44
C ARG A 171 1.56 2.04 -2.86
N TYR A 172 1.79 0.73 -3.00
CA TYR A 172 1.76 0.09 -4.31
C TYR A 172 0.36 0.20 -4.92
N ALA A 173 -0.68 -0.13 -4.16
CA ALA A 173 -2.07 -0.07 -4.63
C ALA A 173 -2.46 1.35 -5.06
N ARG A 174 -2.14 2.37 -4.24
CA ARG A 174 -2.39 3.79 -4.53
C ARG A 174 -1.69 4.29 -5.80
N GLY A 175 -0.70 3.55 -6.29
CA GLY A 175 0.00 3.86 -7.53
C GLY A 175 1.17 4.83 -7.34
N ASP A 176 1.78 4.88 -6.14
CA ASP A 176 2.93 5.74 -5.80
C ASP A 176 4.13 5.60 -6.74
N SER A 177 4.14 4.55 -7.56
CA SER A 177 5.13 4.37 -8.64
C SER A 177 4.55 4.61 -10.03
N VAL A 178 3.43 3.98 -10.39
CA VAL A 178 2.94 3.97 -11.78
C VAL A 178 2.04 5.15 -12.15
N LEU A 179 1.52 5.89 -11.16
CA LEU A 179 0.62 7.03 -11.36
C LEU A 179 1.27 8.39 -11.04
N LEU A 180 2.60 8.46 -10.92
CA LEU A 180 3.32 9.71 -10.60
C LEU A 180 3.10 10.79 -11.66
N ASP A 181 3.30 10.47 -12.94
CA ASP A 181 3.24 11.43 -14.06
C ASP A 181 2.47 10.89 -15.29
N TYR A 182 1.74 9.79 -15.13
CA TYR A 182 1.02 9.05 -16.19
C TYR A 182 1.87 8.60 -17.40
N SER A 183 3.18 8.83 -17.41
CA SER A 183 4.06 8.41 -18.51
C SER A 183 4.20 6.88 -18.59
N HIS A 184 3.83 6.19 -17.51
CA HIS A 184 4.00 4.75 -17.36
C HIS A 184 2.74 3.92 -17.66
N LEU A 185 1.65 4.53 -18.13
CA LEU A 185 0.38 3.83 -18.39
C LEU A 185 0.46 2.76 -19.48
N ALA A 186 1.48 2.80 -20.35
CA ALA A 186 1.69 1.81 -21.41
C ALA A 186 2.75 0.74 -21.04
N THR A 187 3.15 0.67 -19.78
CA THR A 187 4.21 -0.25 -19.33
C THR A 187 3.66 -1.57 -18.77
N PRO A 188 4.41 -2.69 -18.86
CA PRO A 188 4.04 -3.93 -18.18
C PRO A 188 3.89 -3.78 -16.66
N GLU A 189 4.60 -2.84 -16.05
CA GLU A 189 4.45 -2.47 -14.64
C GLU A 189 3.03 -1.99 -14.33
N PHE A 190 2.44 -1.16 -15.21
CA PHE A 190 1.08 -0.66 -15.04
C PHE A 190 0.04 -1.77 -15.22
N ASP A 191 0.22 -2.68 -16.17
CA ASP A 191 -0.67 -3.83 -16.34
C ASP A 191 -0.70 -4.74 -15.10
N ARG A 192 0.47 -5.01 -14.51
CA ARG A 192 0.58 -5.76 -13.25
C ARG A 192 -0.08 -5.01 -12.10
N TRP A 193 0.21 -3.72 -11.96
CA TRP A 193 -0.41 -2.89 -10.94
C TRP A 193 -1.94 -2.95 -11.02
N ARG A 194 -2.52 -2.78 -12.21
CA ARG A 194 -3.98 -2.80 -12.41
C ARG A 194 -4.62 -4.11 -11.95
N ALA A 195 -3.94 -5.23 -12.17
CA ALA A 195 -4.41 -6.55 -11.77
C ALA A 195 -4.30 -6.82 -10.26
N GLU A 196 -3.41 -6.11 -9.56
CA GLU A 196 -3.03 -6.40 -8.18
C GLU A 196 -3.56 -5.34 -7.18
N ALA A 197 -3.71 -4.08 -7.61
CA ALA A 197 -3.92 -2.94 -6.74
C ALA A 197 -5.17 -3.04 -5.86
N GLY A 198 -6.32 -3.39 -6.44
CA GLY A 198 -7.57 -3.50 -5.68
C GLY A 198 -7.49 -4.52 -4.54
N ASN A 199 -6.91 -5.69 -4.81
CA ASN A 199 -6.72 -6.74 -3.80
C ASN A 199 -5.69 -6.33 -2.74
N LEU A 200 -4.56 -5.73 -3.14
CA LEU A 200 -3.54 -5.27 -2.19
C LEU A 200 -4.05 -4.14 -1.29
N LEU A 201 -4.89 -3.24 -1.79
CA LEU A 201 -5.52 -2.22 -0.96
C LEU A 201 -6.44 -2.85 0.10
N GLN A 202 -7.26 -3.84 -0.30
CA GLN A 202 -8.10 -4.59 0.63
C GLN A 202 -7.26 -5.32 1.68
N LEU A 203 -6.18 -6.00 1.28
CA LEU A 203 -5.27 -6.69 2.22
C LEU A 203 -4.59 -5.72 3.20
N SER A 204 -4.19 -4.53 2.73
CA SER A 204 -3.63 -3.48 3.59
C SER A 204 -4.62 -3.04 4.67
N PHE A 205 -5.90 -2.87 4.28
CA PHE A 205 -6.98 -2.58 5.22
C PHE A 205 -7.21 -3.71 6.23
N GLU A 206 -7.23 -4.96 5.78
CA GLU A 206 -7.40 -6.14 6.64
C GLU A 206 -6.24 -6.34 7.61
N ALA A 207 -5.04 -5.87 7.25
CA ALA A 207 -3.89 -5.80 8.14
C ALA A 207 -3.95 -4.64 9.16
N GLY A 208 -5.04 -3.85 9.17
CA GLY A 208 -5.22 -2.76 10.11
C GLY A 208 -4.51 -1.45 9.73
N TYR A 209 -4.02 -1.33 8.48
CA TYR A 209 -3.35 -0.11 8.03
C TYR A 209 -4.36 1.00 7.80
N THR A 210 -4.41 1.95 8.73
CA THR A 210 -5.46 2.99 8.78
C THR A 210 -5.54 3.88 7.54
N PRO A 211 -4.45 4.22 6.82
CA PRO A 211 -4.57 4.94 5.55
C PRO A 211 -5.45 4.23 4.50
N ALA A 212 -5.42 2.90 4.44
CA ALA A 212 -6.20 2.13 3.46
C ALA A 212 -7.72 2.28 3.66
N LEU A 213 -8.18 2.56 4.88
CA LEU A 213 -9.58 2.82 5.18
C LEU A 213 -10.15 3.99 4.37
N PHE A 214 -9.38 5.07 4.19
CA PHE A 214 -9.87 6.28 3.51
C PHE A 214 -9.95 6.08 2.00
N ASP A 215 -8.95 5.45 1.42
CA ASP A 215 -8.93 5.18 -0.02
C ASP A 215 -10.01 4.16 -0.39
N LEU A 216 -10.22 3.11 0.41
CA LEU A 216 -11.34 2.18 0.20
C LEU A 216 -12.70 2.82 0.40
N MET A 217 -12.83 3.75 1.37
CA MET A 217 -14.09 4.45 1.58
C MET A 217 -14.50 5.25 0.33
N THR A 218 -13.53 5.91 -0.31
CA THR A 218 -13.73 6.59 -1.58
C THR A 218 -14.00 5.58 -2.70
N ALA A 219 -13.24 4.48 -2.75
CA ALA A 219 -13.35 3.47 -3.80
C ALA A 219 -14.66 2.71 -3.84
N TYR A 220 -15.29 2.49 -2.68
CA TYR A 220 -16.63 1.90 -2.64
C TYR A 220 -17.76 2.92 -2.91
N SER A 221 -17.46 4.23 -2.89
CA SER A 221 -18.46 5.29 -3.02
C SER A 221 -18.62 5.77 -4.46
N ASP A 222 -17.52 5.95 -5.19
CA ASP A 222 -17.54 6.42 -6.58
C ASP A 222 -16.25 6.09 -7.35
N ASN A 223 -16.28 6.34 -8.66
CA ASN A 223 -15.18 6.12 -9.59
C ASN A 223 -14.32 7.38 -9.83
N SER A 224 -14.08 8.20 -8.80
CA SER A 224 -13.37 9.49 -8.92
C SER A 224 -11.85 9.43 -9.13
N SER A 225 -11.21 8.25 -9.08
CA SER A 225 -9.76 8.11 -9.28
C SER A 225 -9.38 6.79 -9.98
N PRO A 226 -8.15 6.66 -10.52
CA PRO A 226 -7.72 5.43 -11.19
C PRO A 226 -7.81 4.17 -10.33
N ILE A 227 -7.58 4.28 -9.00
CA ILE A 227 -7.70 3.14 -8.09
C ILE A 227 -9.17 2.83 -7.76
N THR A 228 -10.04 3.85 -7.70
CA THR A 228 -11.45 3.64 -7.37
C THR A 228 -12.17 2.93 -8.51
N GLY A 229 -11.79 3.20 -9.76
CA GLY A 229 -12.29 2.46 -10.94
C GLY A 229 -11.90 0.97 -11.01
N LEU A 230 -11.04 0.47 -10.11
CA LEU A 230 -10.67 -0.94 -10.02
C LEU A 230 -11.52 -1.73 -9.02
N ILE A 231 -12.28 -1.03 -8.18
CA ILE A 231 -13.08 -1.62 -7.11
C ILE A 231 -14.54 -1.37 -7.43
N ALA A 232 -15.37 -2.40 -7.33
CA ALA A 232 -16.80 -2.25 -7.57
C ALA A 232 -17.43 -1.40 -6.45
N ASP A 233 -18.26 -0.43 -6.86
CA ASP A 233 -19.06 0.38 -5.94
C ASP A 233 -19.88 -0.52 -5.00
N ASP A 234 -19.85 -0.22 -3.70
CA ASP A 234 -20.64 -0.92 -2.68
C ASP A 234 -21.06 0.11 -1.61
N PRO A 235 -22.30 0.65 -1.68
CA PRO A 235 -22.73 1.70 -0.79
C PRO A 235 -22.81 1.23 0.68
N THR A 236 -22.98 -0.07 0.92
CA THR A 236 -22.97 -0.63 2.28
C THR A 236 -21.57 -0.60 2.86
N LYS A 237 -20.55 -1.03 2.10
CA LYS A 237 -19.14 -0.95 2.52
C LYS A 237 -18.67 0.49 2.66
N ALA A 238 -19.00 1.37 1.71
CA ALA A 238 -18.68 2.80 1.80
C ALA A 238 -19.24 3.41 3.09
N ARG A 239 -20.50 3.11 3.42
CA ARG A 239 -21.12 3.57 4.68
C ARG A 239 -20.46 2.94 5.90
N ALA A 240 -20.18 1.64 5.88
CA ALA A 240 -19.49 0.96 6.98
C ALA A 240 -18.11 1.57 7.27
N MET A 241 -17.37 1.97 6.23
CA MET A 241 -16.08 2.65 6.40
C MET A 241 -16.21 4.02 7.06
N ARG A 242 -17.22 4.83 6.68
CA ARG A 242 -17.51 6.10 7.37
C ARG A 242 -17.83 5.88 8.86
N LEU A 243 -18.64 4.87 9.17
CA LEU A 243 -18.95 4.50 10.56
C LEU A 243 -17.71 4.04 11.33
N LEU A 244 -16.81 3.29 10.67
CA LEU A 244 -15.54 2.86 11.25
C LEU A 244 -14.62 4.05 11.53
N VAL A 245 -14.49 5.00 10.60
CA VAL A 245 -13.74 6.26 10.82
C VAL A 245 -14.27 7.03 12.03
N ALA A 246 -15.60 7.16 12.15
CA ALA A 246 -16.24 7.84 13.28
C ALA A 246 -15.86 7.16 14.62
N ARG A 247 -15.95 5.82 14.67
CA ARG A 247 -15.57 5.04 15.86
C ARG A 247 -14.10 5.15 16.22
N LEU A 248 -13.21 5.05 15.24
CA LEU A 248 -11.76 5.14 15.46
C LEU A 248 -11.35 6.55 15.89
N SER A 249 -12.01 7.59 15.37
CA SER A 249 -11.73 8.99 15.74
C SER A 249 -12.43 9.45 17.01
N GLY A 250 -13.37 8.67 17.56
CA GLY A 250 -14.18 9.06 18.72
C GLY A 250 -15.22 10.14 18.43
N ASN A 251 -15.51 10.40 17.15
CA ASN A 251 -16.51 11.37 16.73
C ASN A 251 -17.85 10.68 16.46
N PRO A 252 -18.99 11.37 16.64
CA PRO A 252 -20.27 10.86 16.19
C PRO A 252 -20.25 10.72 14.65
N PRO A 253 -20.82 9.63 14.08
CA PRO A 253 -20.95 9.52 12.64
C PRO A 253 -21.98 10.52 12.11
N ASP A 254 -21.74 11.04 10.91
CA ASP A 254 -22.73 11.85 10.20
C ASP A 254 -24.02 11.04 9.97
N PRO A 255 -25.20 11.67 10.04
CA PRO A 255 -26.46 10.99 9.72
C PRO A 255 -26.42 10.47 8.28
N PRO A 256 -27.02 9.30 7.99
CA PRO A 256 -27.12 8.82 6.62
C PRO A 256 -27.96 9.78 5.78
N ALA A 257 -27.62 9.87 4.48
CA ALA A 257 -28.56 10.43 3.52
C ALA A 257 -29.83 9.58 3.49
N SER A 258 -30.98 10.19 3.20
CA SER A 258 -32.27 9.48 3.24
C SER A 258 -32.31 8.22 2.36
N ARG A 259 -31.59 8.23 1.22
CA ARG A 259 -31.47 7.08 0.31
C ARG A 259 -30.66 5.91 0.89
N ASP A 260 -29.78 6.18 1.85
CA ASP A 260 -28.86 5.20 2.44
C ASP A 260 -29.34 4.72 3.82
N ALA A 261 -30.43 5.27 4.35
CA ALA A 261 -30.95 4.94 5.68
C ALA A 261 -31.26 3.45 5.86
N GLY A 262 -31.70 2.77 4.80
CA GLY A 262 -31.95 1.32 4.80
C GLY A 262 -30.67 0.46 4.94
N LEU A 263 -29.50 1.03 4.66
CA LEU A 263 -28.21 0.33 4.73
C LEU A 263 -27.61 0.34 6.14
N GLU A 264 -28.10 1.21 7.03
CA GLU A 264 -27.52 1.45 8.35
C GLU A 264 -27.30 0.19 9.19
N PRO A 265 -28.28 -0.73 9.36
CA PRO A 265 -28.08 -1.90 10.21
C PRO A 265 -26.92 -2.78 9.70
N ALA A 266 -26.85 -3.00 8.39
CA ALA A 266 -25.80 -3.81 7.78
C ALA A 266 -24.43 -3.11 7.85
N ALA A 267 -24.38 -1.81 7.54
CA ALA A 267 -23.17 -1.02 7.59
C ALA A 267 -22.60 -0.91 9.02
N ALA A 268 -23.46 -0.71 10.02
CA ALA A 268 -23.06 -0.63 11.42
C ALA A 268 -22.53 -1.97 11.96
N ALA A 269 -23.14 -3.09 11.56
CA ALA A 269 -22.67 -4.43 11.89
C ALA A 269 -21.29 -4.71 11.26
N LEU A 270 -21.13 -4.38 9.97
CA LEU A 270 -19.89 -4.55 9.23
C LEU A 270 -18.75 -3.69 9.80
N ALA A 271 -19.02 -2.42 10.09
CA ALA A 271 -18.06 -1.54 10.76
C ALA A 271 -17.64 -2.10 12.13
N ALA A 272 -18.55 -2.77 12.85
CA ALA A 272 -18.25 -3.34 14.17
C ALA A 272 -17.39 -4.60 14.04
N GLN A 273 -17.67 -5.40 13.02
CA GLN A 273 -16.84 -6.53 12.65
C GLN A 273 -15.43 -6.07 12.28
N TRP A 274 -15.27 -5.14 11.34
CA TRP A 274 -13.94 -4.67 10.92
C TRP A 274 -13.14 -4.05 12.06
N GLN A 275 -13.77 -3.29 12.95
CA GLN A 275 -13.07 -2.75 14.12
C GLN A 275 -12.49 -3.88 14.99
N ARG A 276 -13.26 -4.96 15.22
CA ARG A 276 -12.80 -6.10 16.02
C ARG A 276 -11.76 -6.95 15.29
N ASP A 277 -11.96 -7.18 14.01
CA ASP A 277 -11.17 -8.16 13.26
C ASP A 277 -9.84 -7.56 12.78
N TYR A 278 -9.83 -6.29 12.36
CA TYR A 278 -8.68 -5.66 11.69
C TYR A 278 -8.06 -4.51 12.48
N PHE A 279 -8.84 -3.81 13.32
CA PHE A 279 -8.39 -2.61 14.02
C PHE A 279 -8.38 -2.75 15.54
N ALA A 280 -8.39 -3.97 16.08
CA ALA A 280 -8.41 -4.21 17.53
C ALA A 280 -7.19 -3.61 18.26
N ALA A 281 -6.04 -3.55 17.59
CA ALA A 281 -4.81 -2.98 18.13
C ALA A 281 -4.74 -1.44 18.02
N VAL A 282 -5.66 -0.80 17.29
CA VAL A 282 -5.64 0.65 17.09
C VAL A 282 -6.18 1.34 18.33
N LYS A 283 -5.33 2.18 18.95
CA LYS A 283 -5.72 2.99 20.09
C LYS A 283 -6.68 4.10 19.65
N THR A 284 -7.88 4.08 20.22
CA THR A 284 -8.91 5.10 20.00
C THR A 284 -8.96 6.12 21.15
N PRO A 285 -9.26 7.40 20.89
CA PRO A 285 -9.43 7.99 19.56
C PRO A 285 -8.09 8.11 18.82
N LEU A 286 -8.13 8.04 17.49
CA LEU A 286 -6.98 8.34 16.64
C LEU A 286 -6.50 9.76 16.95
N GLN A 287 -5.27 9.89 17.46
CA GLN A 287 -4.70 11.20 17.82
C GLN A 287 -4.45 12.08 16.60
N ARG A 288 -4.13 11.45 15.46
CA ARG A 288 -3.94 12.12 14.18
C ARG A 288 -4.41 11.20 13.07
N MET A 289 -5.11 11.75 12.10
CA MET A 289 -5.44 11.03 10.87
C MET A 289 -4.14 10.77 10.10
N PRO A 290 -3.80 9.52 9.79
CA PRO A 290 -2.56 9.24 9.11
C PRO A 290 -2.65 9.77 7.67
N ARG A 291 -1.74 10.68 7.33
CA ARG A 291 -1.59 11.21 5.98
C ARG A 291 -0.40 10.53 5.33
N VAL A 292 -0.65 9.78 4.26
CA VAL A 292 0.42 9.21 3.45
C VAL A 292 0.50 10.01 2.16
N MET A 293 1.59 10.79 2.03
CA MET A 293 1.88 11.53 0.80
C MET A 293 2.75 10.68 -0.14
N PRO A 294 2.71 10.95 -1.47
CA PRO A 294 3.74 10.47 -2.38
C PRO A 294 5.13 10.84 -1.86
N ALA A 295 6.13 10.00 -2.09
CA ALA A 295 7.46 10.15 -1.50
C ALA A 295 8.11 11.52 -1.79
N SER A 296 7.94 12.03 -3.02
CA SER A 296 8.44 13.35 -3.43
C SER A 296 7.76 14.49 -2.68
N PHE A 297 6.44 14.42 -2.51
CA PHE A 297 5.68 15.39 -1.71
C PHE A 297 6.01 15.28 -0.22
N ALA A 298 6.12 14.07 0.33
CA ALA A 298 6.49 13.87 1.73
C ALA A 298 7.81 14.56 2.06
N ALA A 299 8.81 14.45 1.17
CA ALA A 299 10.11 15.10 1.35
C ALA A 299 10.04 16.64 1.38
N LEU A 300 9.07 17.24 0.70
CA LEU A 300 8.87 18.70 0.68
C LEU A 300 8.16 19.21 1.95
N TYR A 301 7.19 18.43 2.45
CA TYR A 301 6.30 18.86 3.53
C TYR A 301 6.60 18.21 4.89
N ALA A 302 7.62 17.36 5.00
CA ALA A 302 8.05 16.80 6.28
C ALA A 302 8.35 17.92 7.29
N GLU A 303 7.83 17.82 8.52
CA GLU A 303 8.24 18.76 9.59
C GLU A 303 9.65 18.41 10.07
N ASP A 304 10.45 19.42 10.44
CA ASP A 304 11.83 19.25 10.90
C ASP A 304 11.82 18.40 12.18
N GLY A 305 12.09 17.10 12.04
CA GLY A 305 12.17 16.13 13.14
C GLY A 305 11.06 15.07 13.23
N GLY A 306 10.14 15.00 12.26
CA GLY A 306 8.93 14.17 12.38
C GLY A 306 8.80 12.97 11.43
N GLU A 307 9.75 12.69 10.54
CA GLU A 307 9.61 11.55 9.62
C GLU A 307 9.68 10.23 10.39
N THR A 308 8.52 9.63 10.62
CA THR A 308 8.45 8.20 10.89
C THR A 308 9.00 7.51 9.64
N PRO A 309 10.04 6.66 9.75
CA PRO A 309 10.60 5.99 8.59
C PRO A 309 9.46 5.29 7.84
N ALA A 310 9.43 5.41 6.51
CA ALA A 310 8.45 4.65 5.73
C ALA A 310 8.54 3.17 6.12
N CYS A 311 7.39 2.52 6.23
CA CYS A 311 7.28 1.08 6.50
C CYS A 311 7.77 0.68 7.90
N SER A 312 7.41 1.52 8.89
CA SER A 312 7.79 1.34 10.32
C SER A 312 6.65 0.85 11.21
N GLN A 313 5.42 0.72 10.68
CA GLN A 313 4.24 0.24 11.40
C GLN A 313 4.05 -1.27 11.25
#